data_AF-A0A0R1YE58-F1
#
_entry.id   AF-A0A0R1YE58-F1
#
_cell.length_a   1.000
_cell.length_b   1.000
_cell.length_c   1.000
_cell.angle_alpha   90.00
_cell.angle_beta   90.00
_cell.angle_gamma   90.00
#
_symmetry.space_group_name_H-M   'P 1'
#
loop_
_entity.id
_entity.type
_entity.pdbx_description
1 polymer ?
#
loop_
_entity_poly.entity_id
_entity_poly.type
_entity_poly.pdbx_seq_one_letter_code
_entity_poly.pdbx_strand_id
1 'polypeptide(L)'
;MTLNSDLVSTVKHCLAKIGLNQGTFISGFIHFIANNKILPFKKLTRTEEETACKISTIRALENNECEFEKKKTIQKSINEEAFIVAKQVLQDYKLTVSHAIRMLYETFVITGKMPYQFELLPIAE
;
A
#
# COMPACT_ATOMS: atom_id res chain seq x y z
N MET A 1 -5.70 0.69 -12.61
CA MET A 1 -4.53 1.21 -11.86
C MET A 1 -3.35 0.30 -12.13
N THR A 2 -2.16 0.82 -12.42
CA THR A 2 -0.99 0.03 -12.82
C THR A 2 0.20 0.34 -11.91
N LEU A 3 0.76 -0.69 -11.30
CA LEU A 3 1.94 -0.63 -10.43
C LEU A 3 3.04 -1.54 -11.00
N ASN A 4 4.28 -1.33 -10.56
CA ASN A 4 5.40 -2.23 -10.86
C ASN A 4 5.04 -3.67 -10.39
N SER A 5 5.21 -4.67 -11.26
CA SER A 5 4.93 -6.09 -10.98
C SER A 5 5.68 -6.57 -9.75
N ASP A 6 6.96 -6.24 -9.63
CA ASP A 6 7.84 -6.70 -8.54
C ASP A 6 7.37 -6.16 -7.20
N LEU A 7 6.96 -4.88 -7.16
CA LEU A 7 6.42 -4.24 -5.98
C LEU A 7 5.12 -4.93 -5.53
N VAL A 8 4.22 -5.22 -6.49
CA VAL A 8 2.95 -5.91 -6.20
C VAL A 8 3.19 -7.33 -5.68
N SER A 9 4.08 -8.09 -6.32
CA SER A 9 4.40 -9.46 -5.90
C SER A 9 5.05 -9.47 -4.52
N THR A 10 6.01 -8.57 -4.28
CA THR A 10 6.67 -8.42 -2.98
C THR A 10 5.67 -8.12 -1.87
N VAL A 11 4.75 -7.17 -2.09
CA VAL A 11 3.71 -6.83 -1.12
C VAL A 11 2.77 -8.01 -0.88
N LYS A 12 2.31 -8.69 -1.93
CA LYS A 12 1.46 -9.90 -1.78
C LYS A 12 2.14 -10.97 -0.95
N HIS A 13 3.42 -11.25 -1.21
CA HIS A 13 4.19 -12.24 -0.45
C HIS A 13 4.38 -11.83 1.01
N CYS A 14 4.67 -10.55 1.28
CA CYS A 14 4.80 -10.03 2.64
C CYS A 14 3.48 -10.07 3.41
N LEU A 15 2.36 -9.75 2.75
CA LEU A 15 1.03 -9.84 3.35
C LEU A 15 0.62 -11.29 3.63
N ALA A 16 0.92 -12.22 2.71
CA ALA A 16 0.61 -13.64 2.89
C ALA A 16 1.32 -14.23 4.12
N LYS A 17 2.57 -13.83 4.39
CA LYS A 17 3.32 -14.23 5.59
C LYS A 17 2.64 -13.82 6.91
N ILE A 18 1.84 -12.76 6.88
CA ILE A 18 1.09 -12.26 8.05
C ILE A 18 -0.40 -12.56 7.97
N GLY A 19 -0.81 -13.48 7.09
CA GLY A 19 -2.21 -13.94 6.96
C GLY A 19 -3.16 -12.93 6.32
N LEU A 20 -2.64 -11.94 5.59
CA LEU A 20 -3.44 -10.89 4.95
C LEU A 20 -3.39 -10.99 3.43
N ASN A 21 -4.46 -10.54 2.78
CA ASN A 21 -4.53 -10.43 1.34
C ASN A 21 -4.46 -8.96 0.88
N GLN A 22 -4.13 -8.76 -0.39
CA GLN A 22 -3.99 -7.44 -1.00
C GLN A 22 -5.28 -6.60 -0.91
N GLY A 23 -6.45 -7.22 -1.08
CA GLY A 23 -7.74 -6.52 -1.05
C GLY A 23 -8.03 -5.94 0.34
N THR A 24 -7.86 -6.76 1.38
CA THR A 24 -8.00 -6.34 2.78
C THR A 24 -7.04 -5.22 3.14
N PHE A 25 -5.78 -5.31 2.67
CA PHE A 25 -4.78 -4.26 2.88
C PHE A 25 -5.19 -2.94 2.23
N ILE A 26 -5.64 -2.94 0.97
CA ILE A 26 -6.05 -1.68 0.34
C ILE A 26 -7.34 -1.15 0.95
N SER A 27 -8.29 -2.03 1.26
CA SER A 27 -9.55 -1.66 1.90
C SER A 27 -9.31 -0.98 3.24
N GLY A 28 -8.46 -1.57 4.09
CA GLY A 28 -8.07 -0.98 5.38
C GLY A 28 -7.47 0.41 5.23
N PHE A 29 -6.58 0.60 4.25
CA PHE A 29 -5.99 1.91 3.95
C PHE A 29 -7.04 2.95 3.54
N ILE A 30 -7.97 2.59 2.65
CA ILE A 30 -9.03 3.50 2.21
C ILE A 30 -9.95 3.88 3.37
N HIS A 31 -10.36 2.90 4.19
CA HIS A 31 -11.15 3.16 5.38
C HIS A 31 -10.41 4.05 6.39
N PHE A 32 -9.10 3.84 6.58
CA PHE A 32 -8.29 4.67 7.46
C PHE A 32 -8.29 6.14 7.01
N ILE A 33 -8.04 6.40 5.72
CA ILE A 33 -8.06 7.77 5.18
C ILE A 33 -9.46 8.37 5.31
N ALA A 34 -10.50 7.61 4.95
CA ALA A 34 -11.88 8.08 5.00
C ALA A 34 -12.30 8.50 6.42
N ASN A 35 -11.92 7.70 7.43
CA ASN A 35 -12.30 7.93 8.82
C ASN A 35 -11.47 9.03 9.48
N ASN A 36 -10.15 9.01 9.28
CA ASN A 36 -9.23 9.90 10.01
C ASN A 36 -8.90 11.19 9.25
N LYS A 37 -9.21 11.26 7.95
CA LYS A 37 -8.93 12.40 7.07
C LYS A 37 -7.45 12.81 7.01
N ILE A 38 -6.55 11.86 7.28
CA ILE A 38 -5.10 12.06 7.25
C ILE A 38 -4.41 11.00 6.40
N LEU A 39 -3.23 11.35 5.88
CA LEU A 39 -2.33 10.39 5.23
C LEU A 39 -1.42 9.76 6.30
N PRO A 40 -1.41 8.42 6.46
CA PRO A 40 -0.66 7.75 7.54
C PRO A 40 0.86 7.72 7.32
N PHE A 41 1.36 8.35 6.25
CA PHE A 41 2.77 8.38 5.91
C PHE A 41 3.12 9.68 5.20
N LYS A 42 4.37 10.12 5.37
CA LYS A 42 4.91 11.26 4.62
C LYS A 42 5.17 10.88 3.17
N LYS A 43 5.30 11.88 2.30
CA LYS A 43 5.76 11.66 0.92
C LYS A 43 7.18 11.10 0.93
N LEU A 44 7.39 10.01 0.18
CA LEU A 44 8.70 9.42 0.00
C LEU A 44 9.58 10.34 -0.85
N THR A 45 10.86 10.37 -0.54
CA THR A 45 11.90 10.96 -1.37
C THR A 45 12.20 10.04 -2.55
N ARG A 46 12.79 10.59 -3.62
CA ARG A 46 13.19 9.80 -4.79
C ARG A 46 14.11 8.62 -4.42
N THR A 47 15.01 8.82 -3.46
CA THR A 47 15.91 7.77 -2.97
C THR A 47 15.16 6.66 -2.25
N GLU A 48 14.13 6.98 -1.46
CA GLU A 48 13.27 5.98 -0.82
C GLU A 48 12.46 5.19 -1.86
N GLU A 49 11.89 5.86 -2.88
CA GLU A 49 11.19 5.18 -3.97
C GLU A 49 12.11 4.20 -4.73
N GLU A 50 13.32 4.63 -5.07
CA GLU A 50 14.33 3.78 -5.72
C GLU A 50 14.75 2.61 -4.83
N THR A 51 14.83 2.83 -3.52
CA THR A 51 15.15 1.79 -2.54
C THR A 51 14.03 0.75 -2.46
N ALA A 52 12.76 1.17 -2.40
CA ALA A 52 11.62 0.26 -2.42
C ALA A 52 11.59 -0.59 -3.70
N CYS A 53 11.92 0.01 -4.85
CA CYS A 53 12.03 -0.69 -6.12
C CYS A 53 13.14 -1.74 -6.07
N LYS A 54 14.35 -1.37 -5.62
CA LYS A 54 15.49 -2.29 -5.49
C LYS A 54 15.19 -3.47 -4.56
N ILE A 55 14.61 -3.21 -3.39
CA ILE A 55 14.21 -4.27 -2.43
C ILE A 55 13.21 -5.22 -3.09
N SER A 56 12.22 -4.67 -3.81
CA SER A 56 11.20 -5.47 -4.48
C SER A 56 11.80 -6.36 -5.58
N THR A 57 12.71 -5.82 -6.39
CA THR A 57 13.39 -6.58 -7.44
C THR A 57 14.30 -7.67 -6.84
N ILE A 58 15.05 -7.37 -5.76
CA ILE A 58 15.88 -8.38 -5.08
C ILE A 58 15.02 -9.53 -4.56
N ARG A 59 13.90 -9.23 -3.89
CA ARG A 59 12.98 -10.27 -3.37
C ARG A 59 12.31 -11.08 -4.47
N ALA A 60 11.94 -10.44 -5.57
CA ALA A 60 11.39 -11.14 -6.74
C ALA A 60 12.42 -12.11 -7.34
N LEU A 61 13.69 -11.72 -7.41
CA LEU A 61 14.79 -12.58 -7.84
C LEU A 61 15.01 -13.75 -6.86
N GLU A 62 15.03 -13.49 -5.54
CA GLU A 62 15.17 -14.54 -4.51
C GLU A 62 14.06 -15.60 -4.60
N ASN A 63 12.84 -15.19 -4.93
CA ASN A 63 11.69 -16.10 -5.04
C ASN A 63 11.54 -16.74 -6.43
N ASN A 64 12.43 -16.45 -7.40
CA ASN A 64 12.26 -16.80 -8.82
C ASN A 64 10.93 -16.32 -9.42
N GLU A 65 10.38 -15.22 -8.90
CA GLU A 65 9.09 -14.62 -9.29
C GLU A 65 9.26 -13.40 -10.19
N CYS A 66 10.45 -13.21 -10.78
CA CYS A 66 10.78 -12.06 -11.62
C CYS A 66 9.93 -12.05 -12.91
N GLU A 67 8.69 -11.59 -12.81
CA GLU A 67 7.83 -11.32 -13.95
C GLU A 67 8.22 -9.97 -14.55
N PHE A 68 9.14 -10.02 -15.52
CA PHE A 68 9.39 -8.88 -16.41
C PHE A 68 8.05 -8.43 -17.03
N GLU A 69 7.69 -7.18 -16.75
CA GLU A 69 6.61 -6.44 -17.43
C GLU A 69 5.18 -7.00 -17.35
N LYS A 70 4.61 -7.10 -16.14
CA LYS A 70 3.15 -7.16 -16.03
C LYS A 70 2.61 -6.14 -15.03
N LYS A 71 2.13 -5.01 -15.55
CA LYS A 71 1.30 -4.08 -14.78
C LYS A 71 0.06 -4.83 -14.28
N LYS A 72 0.01 -5.18 -12.99
CA LYS A 72 -1.11 -5.92 -12.39
C LYS A 72 -2.24 -4.97 -12.01
N THR A 73 -3.45 -5.26 -12.48
CA THR A 73 -4.66 -4.56 -12.08
C THR A 73 -5.04 -4.98 -10.66
N ILE A 74 -5.15 -4.02 -9.76
CA ILE A 74 -5.70 -4.24 -8.42
C ILE A 74 -7.23 -4.25 -8.53
N GLN A 75 -7.88 -5.37 -8.20
CA GLN A 75 -9.34 -5.43 -8.10
C GLN A 75 -9.81 -4.65 -6.86
N LYS A 76 -10.81 -3.78 -7.08
CA LYS A 76 -11.48 -3.02 -6.02
C LYS A 76 -12.58 -3.86 -5.38
N SER A 77 -12.30 -4.48 -4.25
CA SER A 77 -13.33 -4.81 -3.26
C SER A 77 -13.27 -3.73 -2.16
N ILE A 78 -13.66 -2.50 -2.51
CA ILE A 78 -13.58 -1.33 -1.64
C ILE A 78 -14.97 -0.73 -1.54
N ASN A 79 -15.44 -0.45 -0.31
CA ASN A 79 -16.70 0.24 -0.05
C ASN A 79 -16.72 1.59 -0.80
N GLU A 80 -17.77 1.84 -1.58
CA GLU A 80 -17.87 3.00 -2.46
C GLU A 80 -17.91 4.33 -1.70
N GLU A 81 -18.57 4.39 -0.54
CA GLU A 81 -18.66 5.60 0.27
C GLU A 81 -17.29 5.96 0.86
N ALA A 82 -16.61 4.99 1.48
CA ALA A 82 -15.26 5.17 2.00
C ALA A 82 -14.28 5.55 0.88
N PHE A 83 -14.45 4.97 -0.31
CA PHE A 83 -13.65 5.33 -1.48
C PHE A 83 -13.85 6.79 -1.91
N ILE A 84 -15.08 7.30 -1.91
CA ILE A 84 -15.38 8.70 -2.26
C ILE A 84 -14.74 9.66 -1.26
N VAL A 85 -14.92 9.41 0.05
CA VAL A 85 -14.35 10.25 1.11
C VAL A 85 -12.83 10.22 1.06
N ALA A 86 -12.21 9.04 0.96
CA ALA A 86 -10.75 8.93 0.85
C ALA A 86 -10.22 9.63 -0.40
N LYS A 87 -10.94 9.57 -1.53
CA LYS A 87 -10.57 10.28 -2.75
C LYS A 87 -10.58 11.80 -2.53
N GLN A 88 -11.58 12.35 -1.84
CA GLN A 88 -11.64 13.77 -1.52
C GLN A 88 -10.47 14.19 -0.63
N VAL A 89 -10.20 13.44 0.45
CA VAL A 89 -9.06 13.71 1.34
C VAL A 89 -7.74 13.69 0.56
N LEU A 90 -7.53 12.72 -0.33
CA LEU A 90 -6.32 12.66 -1.15
C LEU A 90 -6.17 13.84 -2.13
N GLN A 91 -7.26 14.47 -2.56
CA GLN A 91 -7.20 15.68 -3.38
C GLN A 91 -6.59 16.85 -2.62
N ASP A 92 -6.85 16.96 -1.31
CA ASP A 92 -6.24 17.99 -0.45
C ASP A 92 -4.71 17.82 -0.39
N TYR A 93 -4.23 16.59 -0.48
CA TYR A 93 -2.80 16.25 -0.56
C TYR A 93 -2.23 16.29 -1.99
N LYS A 94 -3.02 16.70 -3.00
CA LYS A 94 -2.65 16.67 -4.43
C LYS A 94 -2.22 15.28 -4.91
N LEU A 95 -2.80 14.21 -4.35
CA LEU A 95 -2.51 12.83 -4.67
C LEU A 95 -3.70 12.16 -5.38
N THR A 96 -3.39 11.31 -6.35
CA THR A 96 -4.38 10.36 -6.89
C THR A 96 -4.43 9.14 -5.98
N VAL A 97 -5.57 8.44 -5.95
CA VAL A 97 -5.69 7.15 -5.23
C VAL A 97 -4.61 6.17 -5.67
N SER A 98 -4.27 6.18 -6.96
CA SER A 98 -3.20 5.35 -7.51
C SER A 98 -1.83 5.68 -6.93
N HIS A 99 -1.49 6.96 -6.81
CA HIS A 99 -0.24 7.37 -6.17
C HIS A 99 -0.23 7.02 -4.67
N ALA A 100 -1.34 7.22 -3.97
CA ALA A 100 -1.43 6.92 -2.55
C ALA A 100 -1.23 5.42 -2.25
N ILE A 101 -1.84 4.54 -3.04
CA ILE A 101 -1.65 3.09 -2.94
C ILE A 101 -0.22 2.68 -3.32
N ARG A 102 0.40 3.34 -4.32
CA ARG A 102 1.82 3.11 -4.65
C ARG A 102 2.71 3.43 -3.45
N MET A 103 2.53 4.61 -2.86
CA MET A 103 3.28 5.06 -1.70
C MET A 103 3.06 4.15 -0.48
N LEU A 104 1.83 3.65 -0.30
CA LEU A 104 1.53 2.66 0.72
C LEU A 104 2.38 1.40 0.55
N TYR A 105 2.49 0.89 -0.67
CA TYR A 105 3.26 -0.32 -0.99
C TYR A 105 4.75 -0.10 -0.79
N GLU A 106 5.27 1.03 -1.28
CA GLU A 106 6.68 1.39 -1.12
C GLU A 106 7.04 1.53 0.37
N THR A 107 6.20 2.21 1.15
CA THR A 107 6.39 2.37 2.60
C THR A 107 6.37 1.03 3.31
N PHE A 108 5.43 0.14 2.96
CA PHE A 108 5.35 -1.20 3.55
C PHE A 108 6.58 -2.05 3.23
N VAL A 109 7.09 -1.98 1.98
CA VAL A 109 8.30 -2.70 1.58
C VAL A 109 9.55 -2.19 2.28
N ILE A 110 9.71 -0.87 2.41
CA ILE A 110 10.86 -0.26 3.08
C ILE A 110 10.86 -0.58 4.58
N THR A 111 9.73 -0.41 5.23
CA THR A 111 9.64 -0.46 6.70
C THR A 111 9.34 -1.85 7.24
N GLY A 112 8.73 -2.72 6.44
CA GLY A 112 8.16 -3.99 6.89
C GLY A 112 6.97 -3.84 7.82
N LYS A 113 6.46 -2.61 8.05
CA LYS A 113 5.39 -2.30 9.01
C LYS A 113 4.15 -1.79 8.30
N MET A 114 2.98 -2.17 8.82
CA MET A 114 1.73 -1.57 8.36
C MET A 114 1.73 -0.06 8.63
N PRO A 115 1.63 0.79 7.59
CA PRO A 115 1.72 2.25 7.78
C PRO A 115 0.53 2.84 8.52
N TYR A 116 -0.62 2.17 8.41
CA TYR A 116 -1.82 2.46 9.15
C TYR A 116 -2.09 1.22 10.02
N GLN A 117 -1.76 1.31 11.30
CA GLN A 117 -2.28 0.36 12.27
C GLN A 117 -3.55 0.99 12.83
N PHE A 118 -4.63 0.21 12.89
CA PHE A 118 -5.63 0.50 13.89
C PHE A 118 -4.92 0.26 15.22
N GLU A 119 -4.54 1.32 15.92
CA GLU A 119 -4.23 1.17 17.33
C GLU A 119 -5.54 0.70 17.98
N LEU A 120 -5.65 -0.61 18.20
CA LEU A 120 -6.43 -1.09 19.33
C LEU A 120 -5.67 -0.57 20.56
N LEU A 121 -5.93 0.68 20.92
CA LEU A 121 -5.57 1.17 22.24
C LEU A 121 -6.11 0.12 23.21
N PRO A 122 -5.27 -0.48 24.07
CA PRO A 122 -5.78 -1.38 25.09
C PRO A 122 -6.87 -0.61 25.84
N ILE A 123 -8.05 -1.20 25.92
CA ILE A 123 -9.12 -0.70 26.79
C ILE A 123 -8.45 -0.68 28.17
N ALA A 124 -8.21 0.52 28.70
CA ALA A 124 -7.74 0.66 30.07
C ALA A 124 -8.84 0.07 30.96
N GLU A 125 -8.58 -1.13 31.48
CA GLU A 125 -9.37 -1.74 32.57
C GLU A 125 -9.21 -0.93 33.86
#